data_AF-A0A7N2KUG5-F1
#
_entry.id   AF-A0A7N2KUG5-F1
#
_cell.length_a   1.000
_cell.length_b   1.000
_cell.length_c   1.000
_cell.angle_alpha   90.00
_cell.angle_beta   90.00
_cell.angle_gamma   90.00
#
_symmetry.space_group_name_H-M   'P 1'
#
loop_
_entity.id
_entity.type
_entity.pdbx_description
1 polymer ?
#
loop_
_entity_poly.entity_id
_entity_poly.type
_entity_poly.pdbx_seq_one_letter_code
_entity_poly.pdbx_strand_id
1 'polypeptide(L)' 'MQSFLTTLLLLFSCFDILGGALGDVGTARYYGPPYLPTKCYGDDQYQFPSDGHFAAVSNGIWDNGAACGRRYRM' A
#
# COMPACT_ATOMS: atom_id res chain seq x y z
N MET A 1 18.50 -21.21 -31.48
CA MET A 1 18.13 -19.84 -31.05
C MET A 1 16.77 -19.79 -30.37
N GLN A 2 15.70 -20.34 -30.98
CA GLN A 2 14.35 -20.41 -30.40
C GLN A 2 14.31 -21.05 -28.99
N SER A 3 14.97 -22.21 -28.82
CA SER A 3 15.00 -22.97 -27.56
C SER A 3 15.71 -22.25 -26.41
N PHE A 4 16.67 -21.39 -26.72
CA PHE A 4 17.44 -20.61 -25.74
C PHE A 4 16.64 -19.39 -25.26
N LEU A 5 15.91 -18.76 -26.18
CA LEU A 5 15.01 -17.65 -25.87
C LEU A 5 13.83 -18.12 -25.01
N THR A 6 13.25 -19.29 -25.32
CA THR A 6 12.15 -19.85 -24.52
C THR A 6 12.58 -20.24 -23.12
N THR A 7 13.80 -20.78 -22.94
CA THR A 7 14.33 -21.08 -21.60
C THR A 7 14.58 -19.81 -20.80
N LEU A 8 15.12 -18.75 -21.41
CA LEU A 8 15.33 -17.47 -20.74
C LEU A 8 14.00 -16.83 -20.29
N LEU A 9 12.98 -16.85 -21.14
CA LEU A 9 11.65 -16.32 -20.83
C LEU A 9 10.98 -17.11 -19.69
N LEU A 10 11.10 -18.45 -19.68
CA LEU A 10 10.58 -19.29 -18.60
C LEU A 10 11.28 -19.00 -17.27
N LEU A 11 12.61 -18.81 -17.29
CA LEU A 11 13.36 -18.44 -16.09
C LEU A 11 12.92 -17.07 -15.55
N PHE A 12 12.79 -16.06 -16.40
CA PHE A 12 12.34 -14.71 -15.99
C PHE A 12 10.94 -14.72 -15.38
N SER A 13 9.99 -15.42 -16.02
CA SER A 13 8.63 -15.58 -15.46
C SER A 13 8.60 -16.32 -14.11
N CYS A 14 9.56 -17.20 -13.87
CA CYS A 14 9.67 -17.93 -12.60
C CYS A 14 10.12 -17.01 -11.46
N PHE A 15 11.01 -16.04 -11.74
CA PHE A 15 11.45 -15.05 -10.75
C PHE A 15 10.34 -14.12 -10.30
N ASP A 16 9.45 -13.70 -11.22
CA ASP A 16 8.31 -12.84 -10.84
C ASP A 16 7.27 -13.57 -9.99
N ILE A 17 7.17 -14.90 -10.11
CA ILE A 17 6.21 -15.73 -9.36
C ILE A 17 6.78 -16.17 -8.01
N LEU A 18 8.09 -16.45 -7.92
CA LEU A 18 8.76 -16.82 -6.66
C LEU A 18 9.30 -15.63 -5.86
N GLY A 19 9.52 -14.48 -6.48
CA GLY A 19 9.88 -13.24 -5.83
C GLY A 19 8.65 -12.69 -5.12
N GLY A 20 8.56 -12.87 -3.80
CA GLY A 20 7.44 -12.40 -3.00
C GLY A 20 7.11 -10.91 -3.22
N ALA A 21 5.92 -10.50 -2.80
CA ALA A 21 5.46 -9.12 -2.96
C ALA A 21 6.54 -8.12 -2.50
N LEU A 22 7.01 -7.29 -3.45
CA LEU A 22 7.95 -6.21 -3.17
C LEU A 22 7.22 -5.16 -2.33
N GLY A 23 7.40 -5.20 -1.02
CA GLY A 23 6.79 -4.27 -0.09
C GLY A 23 7.52 -4.26 1.25
N ASP A 24 7.46 -3.12 1.94
CA ASP A 24 8.04 -3.00 3.27
C ASP A 24 7.21 -3.79 4.29
N VAL A 25 7.90 -4.48 5.19
CA VAL A 25 7.26 -5.21 6.29
C VAL A 25 6.86 -4.22 7.38
N GLY A 26 5.59 -4.28 7.81
CA GLY A 26 5.05 -3.40 8.85
C GLY A 26 4.05 -4.10 9.78
N THR A 27 3.60 -3.38 10.79
CA THR A 27 2.54 -3.83 11.72
C THR A 27 1.29 -2.98 11.52
N ALA A 28 0.13 -3.64 11.40
CA ALA A 28 -1.16 -2.99 11.32
C ALA A 28 -1.99 -3.25 12.58
N ARG A 29 -2.82 -2.28 12.97
CA ARG A 29 -3.79 -2.41 14.05
C ARG A 29 -5.05 -1.62 13.69
N TYR A 30 -6.21 -2.10 14.14
CA TYR A 30 -7.45 -1.32 14.06
C TYR A 30 -7.57 -0.34 15.24
N TYR A 31 -8.32 0.73 15.03
CA TYR A 31 -8.74 1.67 16.08
C TYR A 31 -10.22 2.01 15.87
N GLY A 32 -10.90 2.39 16.95
CA GLY A 32 -12.31 2.78 16.93
C GLY A 32 -12.52 4.27 16.75
N PRO A 33 -13.77 4.71 16.57
CA PRO A 33 -14.13 6.13 16.49
C PRO A 33 -13.83 6.90 17.79
N PRO A 34 -13.71 8.25 17.75
CA PRO A 34 -13.94 9.10 16.57
C PRO A 34 -12.78 9.08 15.56
N TYR A 35 -13.10 9.08 14.26
CA TYR A 35 -12.11 9.08 13.17
C TYR A 35 -11.69 10.48 12.71
N LEU A 36 -12.40 11.51 13.16
CA LEU A 36 -12.11 12.93 12.92
C LEU A 36 -11.70 13.60 14.25
N PRO A 37 -10.87 14.66 14.20
CA PRO A 37 -10.21 15.21 13.02
C PRO A 37 -9.00 14.37 12.58
N THR A 38 -8.69 14.36 11.29
CA THR A 38 -7.43 13.79 10.78
C THR A 38 -6.36 14.86 10.62
N LYS A 39 -5.08 14.43 10.59
CA LYS A 39 -3.96 15.32 10.25
C LYS A 39 -3.95 15.76 8.79
N CYS A 40 -4.69 15.08 7.91
CA CYS A 40 -4.71 15.40 6.48
C CYS A 40 -5.72 16.48 6.14
N TYR A 41 -6.98 16.30 6.54
CA TYR A 41 -8.09 17.15 6.10
C TYR A 41 -8.99 17.62 7.27
N GLY A 42 -8.51 17.52 8.51
CA GLY A 42 -9.23 17.99 9.68
C GLY A 42 -10.57 17.26 9.85
N ASP A 43 -11.64 18.03 9.98
CA ASP A 43 -13.01 17.56 10.21
C ASP A 43 -13.79 17.22 8.92
N ASP A 44 -13.14 17.21 7.75
CA ASP A 44 -13.82 16.86 6.50
C ASP A 44 -14.24 15.38 6.47
N GLN A 45 -15.53 15.10 6.59
CA GLN A 45 -16.09 13.74 6.52
C GLN A 45 -15.98 13.10 5.12
N TYR A 46 -15.86 13.90 4.05
CA TYR A 46 -15.80 13.40 2.68
C TYR A 46 -14.42 12.83 2.31
N GLN A 47 -13.44 12.90 3.23
CA GLN A 47 -12.12 12.29 3.04
C GLN A 47 -12.14 10.75 3.08
N PHE A 48 -13.20 10.15 3.65
CA PHE A 48 -13.30 8.70 3.77
C PHE A 48 -13.98 8.10 2.54
N PRO A 49 -13.38 7.05 1.93
CA PRO A 49 -14.02 6.29 0.87
C PRO A 49 -15.35 5.66 1.32
N SER A 50 -16.30 5.54 0.39
CA SER A 50 -17.64 4.99 0.66
C SER A 50 -17.63 3.50 1.05
N ASP A 51 -16.57 2.77 0.72
CA ASP A 51 -16.36 1.37 1.08
C ASP A 51 -15.68 1.20 2.46
N GLY A 52 -15.34 2.30 3.13
CA GLY A 52 -14.77 2.29 4.48
C GLY A 52 -13.30 1.90 4.55
N HIS A 53 -12.60 1.76 3.43
CA HIS A 53 -11.18 1.40 3.42
C HIS A 53 -10.29 2.65 3.56
N PHE A 54 -9.97 3.00 4.80
CA PHE A 54 -9.00 4.03 5.14
C PHE A 54 -8.05 3.55 6.23
N ALA A 55 -6.87 4.18 6.34
CA ALA A 55 -5.88 3.85 7.34
C ALA A 55 -5.21 5.12 7.90
N ALA A 56 -4.92 5.10 9.20
CA ALA A 56 -3.95 6.01 9.78
C ALA A 56 -2.55 5.37 9.66
N VAL A 57 -1.54 6.18 9.40
CA VAL A 57 -0.16 5.72 9.22
C VAL A 57 0.76 6.30 10.28
N SER A 58 1.86 5.60 10.57
CA SER A 58 2.90 6.08 11.49
C SER A 58 3.70 7.23 10.88
N ASN A 59 4.50 7.93 11.70
CA ASN A 59 5.32 9.05 11.24
C ASN A 59 6.29 8.67 10.10
N GLY A 60 6.76 7.42 10.06
CA GLY A 60 7.67 6.93 9.01
C GLY A 60 7.03 6.84 7.63
N ILE A 61 5.71 6.68 7.55
CA ILE A 61 4.96 6.61 6.28
C ILE A 61 4.23 7.93 6.00
N TRP A 62 3.81 8.67 7.04
CA TRP A 62 3.04 9.90 6.93
C TRP A 62 3.74 11.00 6.10
N ASP A 63 5.08 11.06 6.16
CA ASP A 63 5.91 11.94 5.35
C ASP A 63 5.49 13.42 5.45
N ASN A 64 5.30 13.91 6.69
CA ASN A 64 4.82 15.26 7.00
C ASN A 64 3.54 15.68 6.24
N GLY A 65 2.66 14.72 5.95
CA GLY A 65 1.40 14.96 5.23
C GLY A 65 1.50 14.73 3.73
N ALA A 66 2.69 14.51 3.15
CA ALA A 66 2.82 14.18 1.73
C ALA A 66 2.16 12.83 1.38
N ALA A 67 1.91 11.97 2.37
CA ALA A 67 1.18 10.71 2.21
C ALA A 67 -0.36 10.84 2.26
N CYS A 68 -0.90 12.02 2.52
CA CYS A 68 -2.35 12.22 2.57
C CYS A 68 -3.01 11.84 1.23
N GLY A 69 -4.06 11.02 1.30
CA GLY A 69 -4.77 10.52 0.11
C GLY A 69 -4.04 9.44 -0.70
N ARG A 70 -2.82 9.02 -0.31
CA ARG A 70 -2.12 7.90 -0.98
C ARG A 70 -2.82 6.58 -0.69
N ARG A 71 -2.86 5.70 -1.70
CA ARG A 71 -3.40 4.33 -1.60
C ARG A 71 -2.25 3.34 -1.46
N TYR A 72 -2.40 2.41 -0.53
CA TYR A 72 -1.42 1.35 -0.30
C TYR A 72 -2.05 -0.02 -0.62
N ARG A 73 -1.21 -0.95 -1.07
CA ARG A 73 -1.55 -2.37 -1.16
C ARG A 73 -0.83 -3.06 -0.02
N MET A 74 -1.57 -3.82 0.78
CA MET A 74 -1.06 -4.64 1.88
C MET A 74 -1.25 -6.11 1.55
#